data_AF-A0A817THQ8-F1
#
_entry.id   AF-A0A817THQ8-F1
#
_cell.length_a   1.000
_cell.length_b   1.000
_cell.length_c   1.000
_cell.angle_alpha   90.00
_cell.angle_beta   90.00
_cell.angle_gamma   90.00
#
_symmetry.space_group_name_H-M   'P 1'
#
loop_
_entity.id
_entity.type
_entity.pdbx_description
1 polymer ?
#
loop_
_entity_poly.entity_id
_entity_poly.type
_entity_poly.pdbx_seq_one_letter_code
_entity_poly.pdbx_strand_id
1 'polypeptide(L)'
;MDMVKPLIQRQLIPKTLSYRPCAIMMGRVGAGKTTLANLLCGTQHEVGEGKGSFTRRLFLNDTSCGNNAFSLIDTPGTNSSTETYKHAVLLRAGLTAAKINTIFIIIEYHCRFDNMIDNYYEVEQFVYNYASKVVVLVSHWDQSKNPQHNYEEICKQFQNECPTLNNLIFYSERSSKAELANLMYGCVSNMEKDKLEIKDEQFFLKFNVYQMKSNLKVSYNEYQRKAILLSKEYTEFILSVQCQSVEDKDEIIHMTIVYFKDEMETLLSEFRKKHGQDMVELDYYVFIVKLEKENVKICDDFVERAVPLMSYNLFDNKDPRNLIKRCPYCQLIWFKTEGCDGTTTCGNSDFKSNNINKKVLWKYKMRRIGGKMQWEKTSMENESPEQKLEETPKYQNVASSKRVGCGKQFKWSDLPKIEDDLILELFKVKTIDQAKQLIQAGNFIEARRNYENNIDWYFHN
;
A
#
# COMPACT_ATOMS: atom_id res chain seq x y z
N MET A 1 -36.36 29.13 26.14
CA MET A 1 -34.99 28.79 25.70
C MET A 1 -35.11 28.31 24.28
N ASP A 2 -34.50 29.03 23.35
CA ASP A 2 -34.90 29.04 21.94
C ASP A 2 -34.53 27.75 21.20
N MET A 3 -35.46 27.26 20.37
CA MET A 3 -35.26 26.10 19.50
C MET A 3 -34.17 26.41 18.46
N VAL A 4 -33.22 25.50 18.28
CA VAL A 4 -32.18 25.60 17.24
C VAL A 4 -32.71 24.96 15.97
N LYS A 5 -33.03 25.79 14.96
CA LYS A 5 -33.44 25.28 13.63
C LYS A 5 -32.30 24.48 13.01
N PRO A 6 -32.55 23.25 12.53
CA PRO A 6 -31.53 22.51 11.80
C PRO A 6 -31.27 23.19 10.46
N LEU A 7 -29.99 23.28 10.07
CA LEU A 7 -29.55 23.96 8.85
C LEU A 7 -28.99 22.95 7.85
N ILE A 8 -29.32 23.13 6.57
CA ILE A 8 -28.76 22.35 5.46
C ILE A 8 -28.20 23.28 4.39
N GLN A 9 -27.03 22.98 3.86
CA GLN A 9 -26.37 23.80 2.82
C GLN A 9 -27.20 23.93 1.54
N ARG A 10 -27.93 22.86 1.18
CA ARG A 10 -28.77 22.82 -0.01
C ARG A 10 -30.17 22.40 0.38
N GLN A 11 -31.18 23.20 0.01
CA GLN A 11 -32.56 22.75 0.12
C GLN A 11 -32.79 21.60 -0.86
N LEU A 12 -33.12 20.43 -0.32
CA LEU A 12 -33.47 19.25 -1.07
C LEU A 12 -34.98 19.10 -1.09
N ILE A 13 -35.55 18.82 -2.27
CA ILE A 13 -36.96 18.49 -2.41
C ILE A 13 -37.11 17.00 -2.13
N PRO A 14 -37.86 16.59 -1.08
CA PRO A 14 -38.14 15.19 -0.80
C PRO A 14 -38.82 14.51 -1.99
N LYS A 15 -38.34 13.33 -2.38
CA LYS A 15 -38.98 12.51 -3.40
C LYS A 15 -39.86 11.44 -2.75
N THR A 16 -40.99 11.15 -3.39
CA THR A 16 -41.81 9.99 -3.04
C THR A 16 -41.20 8.74 -3.66
N LEU A 17 -40.86 7.75 -2.85
CA LEU A 17 -40.27 6.50 -3.30
C LEU A 17 -41.29 5.36 -3.22
N SER A 18 -41.22 4.41 -4.16
CA SER A 18 -42.07 3.19 -4.16
C SER A 18 -41.66 2.16 -3.11
N TYR A 19 -40.55 2.39 -2.42
CA TYR A 19 -39.99 1.53 -1.39
C TYR A 19 -39.60 2.37 -0.19
N ARG A 20 -39.46 1.72 0.98
CA ARG A 20 -38.91 2.37 2.16
C ARG A 20 -37.39 2.49 2.03
N PRO A 21 -36.84 3.71 1.94
CA PRO A 21 -35.40 3.88 1.82
C PRO A 21 -34.71 3.61 3.15
N CYS A 22 -33.43 3.27 3.08
CA CYS A 22 -32.63 2.86 4.23
C CYS A 22 -31.36 3.70 4.34
N ALA A 23 -31.04 4.14 5.54
CA ALA A 23 -29.82 4.85 5.85
C ALA A 23 -29.11 4.21 7.04
N ILE A 24 -27.80 4.42 7.12
CA ILE A 24 -26.96 3.96 8.23
C ILE A 24 -26.26 5.15 8.88
N MET A 25 -26.14 5.14 10.20
CA MET A 25 -25.40 6.15 10.94
C MET A 25 -24.02 5.61 11.31
N MET A 26 -22.99 6.43 11.15
CA MET A 26 -21.61 6.14 11.51
C MET A 26 -21.01 7.33 12.25
N GLY A 27 -20.03 7.10 13.11
CA GLY A 27 -19.40 8.16 13.90
C GLY A 27 -18.71 7.63 15.15
N ARG A 28 -17.88 8.47 15.77
CA ARG A 28 -17.16 8.13 17.01
C ARG A 28 -18.12 7.80 18.17
N VAL A 29 -17.63 7.07 19.16
CA VAL A 29 -18.28 6.91 20.47
C VAL A 29 -18.46 8.31 21.06
N GLY A 30 -19.66 8.61 21.54
CA GLY A 30 -20.02 9.95 22.05
C GLY A 30 -20.68 10.87 21.02
N ALA A 31 -20.51 10.63 19.70
CA ALA A 31 -20.94 11.58 18.66
C ALA A 31 -22.46 11.87 18.58
N GLY A 32 -23.29 11.17 19.36
CA GLY A 32 -24.74 11.38 19.42
C GLY A 32 -25.59 10.50 18.48
N LYS A 33 -25.05 9.39 17.97
CA LYS A 33 -25.78 8.45 17.07
C LYS A 33 -27.05 7.88 17.71
N THR A 34 -26.91 7.17 18.82
CA THR A 34 -28.04 6.55 19.51
C THR A 34 -28.99 7.61 20.09
N THR A 35 -28.48 8.76 20.52
CA THR A 35 -29.29 9.93 20.88
C THR A 35 -30.15 10.41 19.71
N LEU A 36 -29.58 10.53 18.50
CA LEU A 36 -30.32 10.91 17.30
C LEU A 36 -31.37 9.85 16.93
N ALA A 37 -31.04 8.56 17.01
CA ALA A 37 -32.02 7.49 16.79
C ALA A 37 -33.20 7.60 17.76
N ASN A 38 -32.93 7.74 19.06
CA ASN A 38 -33.96 7.92 20.09
C ASN A 38 -34.80 9.18 19.86
N LEU A 39 -34.16 10.29 19.47
CA LEU A 39 -34.83 11.55 19.18
C LEU A 39 -35.83 11.40 18.03
N LEU A 40 -35.43 10.74 16.93
CA LEU A 40 -36.23 10.58 15.71
C LEU A 40 -37.29 9.48 15.80
N CYS A 41 -36.97 8.36 16.46
CA CYS A 41 -37.80 7.16 16.45
C CYS A 41 -38.67 7.03 17.71
N GLY A 42 -38.45 7.88 18.73
CA GLY A 42 -39.11 7.74 20.04
C GLY A 42 -38.67 6.49 20.80
N THR A 43 -37.54 5.88 20.43
CA THR A 43 -36.97 4.72 21.11
C THR A 43 -36.27 5.15 22.40
N GLN A 44 -36.09 4.20 23.33
CA GLN A 44 -35.36 4.40 24.58
C GLN A 44 -34.15 3.45 24.65
N HIS A 45 -33.32 3.45 23.61
CA HIS A 45 -32.06 2.71 23.65
C HIS A 45 -31.11 3.34 24.67
N GLU A 46 -30.33 2.53 25.40
CA GLU A 46 -29.38 3.03 26.38
C GLU A 46 -28.34 3.96 25.73
N VAL A 47 -28.22 5.17 26.28
CA VAL A 47 -27.19 6.17 25.95
C VAL A 47 -26.34 6.34 27.21
N GLY A 48 -25.03 6.24 27.09
CA GLY A 48 -24.12 6.46 28.22
C GLY A 48 -23.20 7.66 28.01
N GLU A 49 -22.77 8.26 29.12
CA GLU A 49 -21.76 9.32 29.14
C GLU A 49 -20.34 8.70 29.17
N GLY A 50 -19.48 9.04 28.21
CA GLY A 50 -18.04 8.75 28.26
C GLY A 50 -17.49 7.69 27.27
N LYS A 51 -16.23 7.26 27.53
CA LYS A 51 -15.39 6.42 26.63
C LYS A 51 -15.86 4.97 26.43
N GLY A 52 -16.91 4.53 27.13
CA GLY A 52 -17.47 3.20 26.97
C GLY A 52 -18.48 3.17 25.84
N SER A 53 -18.36 2.23 24.90
CA SER A 53 -19.42 2.03 23.92
C SER A 53 -20.51 1.13 24.46
N PHE A 54 -21.73 1.65 24.45
CA PHE A 54 -22.93 0.94 24.91
C PHE A 54 -23.65 0.22 23.76
N THR A 55 -23.59 0.74 22.54
CA THR A 55 -24.19 0.12 21.36
C THR A 55 -23.35 -1.08 20.90
N ARG A 56 -23.64 -2.28 21.42
CA ARG A 56 -22.95 -3.55 21.09
C ARG A 56 -23.70 -4.43 20.08
N ARG A 57 -24.72 -3.87 19.43
CA ARG A 57 -25.62 -4.53 18.46
C ARG A 57 -26.00 -3.52 17.38
N LEU A 58 -26.40 -4.00 16.20
CA LEU A 58 -27.05 -3.16 15.18
C LEU A 58 -28.52 -3.02 15.54
N PHE A 59 -29.04 -1.80 15.57
CA PHE A 59 -30.47 -1.54 15.73
C PHE A 59 -31.03 -0.98 14.43
N LEU A 60 -32.02 -1.67 13.86
CA LEU A 60 -32.81 -1.13 12.76
C LEU A 60 -33.99 -0.37 13.37
N ASN A 61 -33.95 0.95 13.26
CA ASN A 61 -34.99 1.82 13.77
C ASN A 61 -35.82 2.37 12.63
N ASP A 62 -37.12 2.48 12.84
CA ASP A 62 -38.06 2.98 11.86
C ASP A 62 -38.42 4.43 12.19
N THR A 63 -38.01 5.35 11.33
CA THR A 63 -38.35 6.77 11.45
C THR A 63 -39.52 7.10 10.52
N SER A 64 -40.48 7.87 11.02
CA SER A 64 -41.58 8.42 10.22
C SER A 64 -41.82 9.88 10.59
N CYS A 65 -41.84 10.76 9.58
CA CYS A 65 -42.30 12.15 9.72
C CYS A 65 -43.38 12.42 8.67
N GLY A 66 -44.65 12.37 9.08
CA GLY A 66 -45.78 12.39 8.15
C GLY A 66 -45.70 11.23 7.15
N ASN A 67 -45.76 11.53 5.85
CA ASN A 67 -45.64 10.53 4.76
C ASN A 67 -44.17 10.15 4.45
N ASN A 68 -43.20 10.82 5.06
CA ASN A 68 -41.78 10.61 4.81
C ASN A 68 -41.23 9.60 5.82
N ALA A 69 -41.21 8.32 5.44
CA ALA A 69 -40.70 7.24 6.28
C ALA A 69 -39.41 6.64 5.70
N PHE A 70 -38.45 6.34 6.57
CA PHE A 70 -37.20 5.67 6.20
C PHE A 70 -36.72 4.79 7.36
N SER A 71 -35.89 3.80 7.07
CA SER A 71 -35.28 2.95 8.10
C SER A 71 -33.85 3.42 8.37
N LEU A 72 -33.48 3.48 9.64
CA LEU A 72 -32.21 4.00 10.13
C LEU A 72 -31.47 2.91 10.91
N ILE A 73 -30.32 2.49 10.40
CA ILE A 73 -29.44 1.54 11.06
C ILE A 73 -28.54 2.31 12.03
N ASP A 74 -28.70 2.09 13.32
CA ASP A 74 -27.77 2.58 14.36
C ASP A 74 -26.61 1.58 14.52
N THR A 75 -25.39 2.10 14.49
CA THR A 75 -24.17 1.30 14.56
C THR A 75 -23.38 1.59 15.83
N PRO A 76 -22.54 0.64 16.29
CA PRO A 76 -21.53 0.92 17.28
C PRO A 76 -20.62 2.10 16.89
N GLY A 77 -20.03 2.76 17.87
CA GLY A 77 -19.04 3.82 17.61
C GLY A 77 -17.75 3.26 16.99
N THR A 78 -17.17 4.03 16.07
CA THR A 78 -16.00 3.62 15.25
C THR A 78 -14.69 3.53 16.04
N ASN A 79 -14.54 4.30 17.12
CA ASN A 79 -13.30 4.42 17.90
C ASN A 79 -13.41 3.78 19.30
N SER A 80 -14.21 2.73 19.47
CA SER A 80 -14.36 2.06 20.76
C SER A 80 -13.04 1.46 21.25
N SER A 81 -12.65 1.80 22.47
CA SER A 81 -11.46 1.24 23.14
C SER A 81 -11.69 -0.17 23.71
N THR A 82 -12.92 -0.68 23.67
CA THR A 82 -13.31 -2.03 24.11
C THR A 82 -14.09 -2.75 23.00
N GLU A 83 -13.96 -4.08 22.92
CA GLU A 83 -14.63 -4.93 21.90
C GLU A 83 -14.44 -4.45 20.44
N THR A 84 -13.29 -3.83 20.12
CA THR A 84 -13.06 -3.12 18.84
C THR A 84 -13.27 -4.01 17.61
N TYR A 85 -12.85 -5.28 17.66
CA TYR A 85 -13.13 -6.26 16.60
C TYR A 85 -14.63 -6.44 16.34
N LYS A 86 -15.41 -6.65 17.40
CA LYS A 86 -16.85 -6.87 17.31
C LYS A 86 -17.57 -5.65 16.75
N HIS A 87 -17.15 -4.45 17.15
CA HIS A 87 -17.68 -3.21 16.60
C HIS A 87 -17.42 -3.06 15.10
N ALA A 88 -16.22 -3.40 14.68
CA ALA A 88 -15.86 -3.37 13.27
C ALA A 88 -16.74 -4.35 12.48
N VAL A 89 -16.84 -5.60 12.95
CA VAL A 89 -17.66 -6.63 12.29
C VAL A 89 -19.12 -6.20 12.21
N LEU A 90 -19.67 -5.62 13.29
CA LEU A 90 -21.02 -5.08 13.29
C LEU A 90 -21.18 -3.92 12.31
N LEU A 91 -20.24 -2.98 12.26
CA LEU A 91 -20.31 -1.86 11.33
C LEU A 91 -20.26 -2.33 9.87
N ARG A 92 -19.39 -3.28 9.55
CA ARG A 92 -19.37 -3.92 8.23
C ARG A 92 -20.67 -4.65 7.93
N ALA A 93 -21.19 -5.41 8.89
CA ALA A 93 -22.48 -6.09 8.72
C ALA A 93 -23.58 -5.06 8.45
N GLY A 94 -23.62 -3.94 9.17
CA GLY A 94 -24.58 -2.85 8.91
C GLY A 94 -24.46 -2.26 7.51
N LEU A 95 -23.23 -2.04 7.03
CA LEU A 95 -22.96 -1.47 5.71
C LEU A 95 -23.27 -2.43 4.56
N THR A 96 -23.09 -3.74 4.76
CA THR A 96 -23.09 -4.74 3.67
C THR A 96 -24.28 -5.70 3.67
N ALA A 97 -25.01 -5.82 4.79
CA ALA A 97 -26.13 -6.76 4.94
C ALA A 97 -27.33 -6.41 4.06
N ALA A 98 -27.55 -5.12 3.77
CA ALA A 98 -28.68 -4.65 2.98
C ALA A 98 -28.26 -3.58 1.97
N LYS A 99 -29.12 -3.33 0.99
CA LYS A 99 -28.95 -2.16 0.12
C LYS A 99 -29.35 -0.89 0.88
N ILE A 100 -28.48 0.10 0.90
CA ILE A 100 -28.69 1.38 1.58
C ILE A 100 -28.67 2.54 0.57
N ASN A 101 -29.42 3.59 0.88
CA ASN A 101 -29.49 4.83 0.10
C ASN A 101 -28.38 5.80 0.53
N THR A 102 -28.19 5.97 1.85
CA THR A 102 -27.36 7.05 2.41
C THR A 102 -26.57 6.59 3.63
N ILE A 103 -25.37 7.15 3.79
CA ILE A 103 -24.49 6.98 4.94
C ILE A 103 -24.42 8.32 5.67
N PHE A 104 -24.97 8.38 6.88
CA PHE A 104 -24.88 9.54 7.74
C PHE A 104 -23.63 9.46 8.61
N ILE A 105 -22.64 10.31 8.34
CA ILE A 105 -21.45 10.45 9.19
C ILE A 105 -21.73 11.54 10.22
N ILE A 106 -21.77 11.17 11.49
CA ILE A 106 -22.05 12.08 12.60
C ILE A 106 -20.74 12.51 13.24
N ILE A 107 -20.53 13.83 13.28
CA ILE A 107 -19.39 14.48 13.93
C ILE A 107 -19.90 15.50 14.94
N GLU A 108 -19.15 15.69 16.04
CA GLU A 108 -19.49 16.70 17.03
C GLU A 108 -19.05 18.09 16.55
N TYR A 109 -19.88 19.10 16.78
CA TYR A 109 -19.48 20.48 16.59
C TYR A 109 -18.29 20.83 17.49
N HIS A 110 -17.31 21.54 16.92
CA HIS A 110 -16.19 22.09 17.65
C HIS A 110 -15.88 23.51 17.14
N CYS A 111 -15.43 24.40 18.03
CA CYS A 111 -15.11 25.78 17.65
C CYS A 111 -13.90 25.91 16.71
N ARG A 112 -13.08 24.87 16.63
CA ARG A 112 -11.95 24.73 15.70
C ARG A 112 -12.30 23.70 14.65
N PHE A 113 -12.26 24.12 13.38
CA PHE A 113 -12.59 23.29 12.23
C PHE A 113 -11.67 22.06 12.09
N ASP A 114 -10.37 22.20 12.37
CA ASP A 114 -9.40 21.10 12.32
C ASP A 114 -9.86 19.86 13.10
N ASN A 115 -10.44 20.07 14.29
CA ASN A 115 -10.97 18.96 15.10
C ASN A 115 -12.20 18.29 14.47
N MET A 116 -13.02 19.05 13.74
CA MET A 116 -14.20 18.52 13.06
C MET A 116 -13.80 17.72 11.82
N ILE A 117 -12.87 18.24 11.02
CA ILE A 117 -12.43 17.59 9.79
C ILE A 117 -11.60 16.33 10.10
N ASP A 118 -10.79 16.33 11.15
CA ASP A 118 -10.08 15.13 11.62
C ASP A 118 -11.07 14.01 12.03
N ASN A 119 -12.13 14.38 12.76
CA ASN A 119 -13.20 13.46 13.16
C ASN A 119 -13.92 12.88 11.94
N TYR A 120 -14.20 13.73 10.94
CA TYR A 120 -14.78 13.32 9.68
C TYR A 120 -13.89 12.32 8.94
N TYR A 121 -12.60 12.62 8.71
CA TYR A 121 -11.68 11.73 7.99
C TYR A 121 -11.47 10.40 8.72
N GLU A 122 -11.48 10.39 10.06
CA GLU A 122 -11.39 9.17 10.86
C GLU A 122 -12.55 8.20 10.57
N VAL A 123 -13.74 8.71 10.24
CA VAL A 123 -14.94 7.90 9.97
C VAL A 123 -15.13 7.68 8.47
N GLU A 124 -14.85 8.68 7.64
CA GLU A 124 -15.02 8.63 6.19
C GLU A 124 -14.17 7.54 5.53
N GLN A 125 -12.96 7.30 6.04
CA GLN A 125 -12.03 6.32 5.48
C GLN A 125 -12.65 4.92 5.33
N PHE A 126 -13.63 4.56 6.17
CA PHE A 126 -14.35 3.28 6.08
C PHE A 126 -15.20 3.16 4.81
N VAL A 127 -15.69 4.28 4.29
CA VAL A 127 -16.68 4.38 3.23
C VAL A 127 -16.24 5.29 2.07
N TYR A 128 -14.95 5.62 1.94
CA TYR A 128 -14.46 6.56 0.93
C TYR A 128 -14.87 6.23 -0.53
N ASN A 129 -14.96 4.93 -0.87
CA ASN A 129 -15.43 4.48 -2.19
C ASN A 129 -16.92 4.83 -2.45
N TYR A 130 -17.65 5.22 -1.41
CA TYR A 130 -19.06 5.54 -1.39
C TYR A 130 -19.32 7.00 -0.97
N ALA A 131 -18.34 7.89 -1.16
CA ALA A 131 -18.44 9.31 -0.80
C ALA A 131 -19.69 10.00 -1.37
N SER A 132 -20.18 9.58 -2.55
CA SER A 132 -21.42 10.10 -3.15
C SER A 132 -22.69 9.82 -2.33
N LYS A 133 -22.65 8.87 -1.40
CA LYS A 133 -23.75 8.52 -0.48
C LYS A 133 -23.59 9.14 0.90
N VAL A 134 -22.50 9.87 1.15
CA VAL A 134 -22.19 10.43 2.46
C VAL A 134 -22.95 11.74 2.68
N VAL A 135 -23.54 11.85 3.86
CA VAL A 135 -24.12 13.09 4.40
C VAL A 135 -23.52 13.31 5.77
N VAL A 136 -22.98 14.50 6.02
CA VAL A 136 -22.39 14.83 7.32
C VAL A 136 -23.44 15.46 8.21
N LEU A 137 -23.64 14.88 9.39
CA LEU A 137 -24.48 15.43 10.46
C LEU A 137 -23.58 16.02 11.55
N VAL A 138 -23.62 17.33 11.72
CA VAL A 138 -22.90 18.04 12.78
C VAL A 138 -23.81 18.11 14.01
N SER A 139 -23.49 17.33 15.04
CA SER A 139 -24.22 17.29 16.32
C SER A 139 -23.76 18.39 17.28
N HIS A 140 -24.47 18.57 18.40
CA HIS A 140 -24.14 19.56 19.44
C HIS A 140 -24.09 21.02 18.94
N TRP A 141 -24.86 21.33 17.89
CA TRP A 141 -24.83 22.66 17.26
C TRP A 141 -25.29 23.81 18.18
N ASP A 142 -26.01 23.49 19.25
CA ASP A 142 -26.42 24.46 20.28
C ASP A 142 -25.23 25.08 21.05
N GLN A 143 -24.04 24.50 20.94
CA GLN A 143 -22.81 25.07 21.51
C GLN A 143 -22.20 26.21 20.68
N SER A 144 -22.72 26.46 19.47
CA SER A 144 -22.24 27.55 18.62
C SER A 144 -22.65 28.92 19.19
N LYS A 145 -21.64 29.77 19.46
CA LYS A 145 -21.86 31.12 20.01
C LYS A 145 -22.38 32.11 18.96
N ASN A 146 -22.06 31.89 17.69
CA ASN A 146 -22.52 32.71 16.57
C ASN A 146 -23.00 31.81 15.41
N PRO A 147 -24.18 31.18 15.54
CA PRO A 147 -24.63 30.14 14.63
C PRO A 147 -24.63 30.54 13.16
N GLN A 148 -25.04 31.76 12.82
CA GLN A 148 -25.08 32.22 11.43
C GLN A 148 -23.68 32.31 10.80
N HIS A 149 -22.75 32.99 11.48
CA HIS A 149 -21.37 33.13 11.00
C HIS A 149 -20.65 31.78 10.97
N ASN A 150 -20.74 31.00 12.06
CA ASN A 150 -20.10 29.70 12.16
C ASN A 150 -20.61 28.73 11.09
N TYR A 151 -21.91 28.78 10.74
CA TYR A 151 -22.48 27.94 9.70
C TYR A 151 -21.86 28.22 8.33
N GLU A 152 -21.81 29.50 7.92
CA GLU A 152 -21.25 29.91 6.63
C GLU A 152 -19.76 29.56 6.53
N GLU A 153 -19.01 29.80 7.59
CA GLU A 153 -17.57 29.52 7.66
C GLU A 153 -17.29 28.01 7.57
N ILE A 154 -17.98 27.19 8.37
CA ILE A 154 -17.80 25.73 8.38
C ILE A 154 -18.20 25.12 7.04
N CYS A 155 -19.32 25.56 6.44
CA CYS A 155 -19.73 25.08 5.11
C CYS A 155 -18.66 25.40 4.06
N LYS A 156 -18.09 26.61 4.09
CA LYS A 156 -17.02 27.01 3.17
C LYS A 156 -15.74 26.19 3.38
N GLN A 157 -15.35 25.94 4.62
CA GLN A 157 -14.17 25.14 4.94
C GLN A 157 -14.34 23.68 4.52
N PHE A 158 -15.49 23.05 4.79
CA PHE A 158 -15.79 21.70 4.29
C PHE A 158 -15.81 21.64 2.76
N GLN A 159 -16.32 22.66 2.09
CA GLN A 159 -16.33 22.69 0.62
C GLN A 159 -14.91 22.81 0.03
N ASN A 160 -14.00 23.49 0.72
CA ASN A 160 -12.59 23.59 0.31
C ASN A 160 -11.84 22.27 0.52
N GLU A 161 -12.01 21.64 1.69
CA GLU A 161 -11.34 20.37 2.04
C GLU A 161 -11.95 19.17 1.32
N CYS A 162 -13.27 19.17 1.15
CA CYS A 162 -14.05 18.06 0.59
C CYS A 162 -15.00 18.57 -0.51
N PRO A 163 -14.51 18.89 -1.71
CA PRO A 163 -15.32 19.47 -2.78
C PRO A 163 -16.49 18.60 -3.26
N THR A 164 -16.43 17.29 -3.01
CA THR A 164 -17.46 16.32 -3.36
C THR A 164 -18.56 16.20 -2.30
N LEU A 165 -18.35 16.72 -1.09
CA LEU A 165 -19.30 16.67 0.01
C LEU A 165 -20.33 17.80 -0.16
N ASN A 166 -21.56 17.43 -0.52
CA ASN A 166 -22.61 18.39 -0.86
C ASN A 166 -23.71 18.54 0.20
N ASN A 167 -23.70 17.69 1.24
CA ASN A 167 -24.80 17.61 2.20
C ASN A 167 -24.25 17.65 3.63
N LEU A 168 -24.36 18.83 4.24
CA LEU A 168 -24.09 19.05 5.67
C LEU A 168 -25.40 19.44 6.36
N ILE A 169 -25.72 18.76 7.46
CA ILE A 169 -26.87 19.06 8.30
C ILE A 169 -26.37 19.36 9.71
N PHE A 170 -26.73 20.52 10.25
CA PHE A 170 -26.38 20.92 11.62
C PHE A 170 -27.59 20.74 12.52
N TYR A 171 -27.41 20.09 13.67
CA TYR A 171 -28.51 19.81 14.60
C TYR A 171 -28.05 19.73 16.05
N SER A 172 -29.00 19.83 16.97
CA SER A 172 -28.82 19.48 18.38
C SER A 172 -30.03 18.74 18.91
N GLU A 173 -29.96 18.28 20.17
CA GLU A 173 -31.12 17.69 20.86
C GLU A 173 -32.29 18.68 21.02
N ARG A 174 -32.03 19.98 20.88
CA ARG A 174 -33.03 21.05 20.93
C ARG A 174 -33.70 21.32 19.57
N SER A 175 -33.24 20.67 18.51
CA SER A 175 -33.80 20.83 17.17
C SER A 175 -35.17 20.17 17.04
N SER A 176 -36.02 20.72 16.17
CA SER A 176 -37.32 20.12 15.85
C SER A 176 -37.13 18.74 15.23
N LYS A 177 -37.70 17.72 15.86
CA LYS A 177 -37.70 16.33 15.37
C LYS A 177 -38.23 16.23 13.94
N ALA A 178 -39.34 16.93 13.66
CA ALA A 178 -39.99 16.89 12.37
C ALA A 178 -39.15 17.56 11.27
N GLU A 179 -38.53 18.70 11.57
CA GLU A 179 -37.65 19.39 10.60
C GLU A 179 -36.41 18.54 10.30
N LEU A 180 -35.77 17.99 11.33
CA LEU A 180 -34.57 17.15 11.17
C LEU A 180 -34.89 15.87 10.38
N ALA A 181 -35.99 15.19 10.70
CA ALA A 181 -36.44 14.00 9.97
C ALA A 181 -36.72 14.32 8.49
N ASN A 182 -37.34 15.46 8.19
CA ASN A 182 -37.61 15.88 6.82
C ASN A 182 -36.32 16.20 6.04
N LEU A 183 -35.35 16.87 6.67
CA LEU A 183 -34.04 17.13 6.05
C LEU A 183 -33.29 15.83 5.73
N MET A 184 -33.23 14.92 6.70
CA MET A 184 -32.61 13.60 6.51
C MET A 184 -33.30 12.80 5.41
N TYR A 185 -34.64 12.77 5.40
CA TYR A 185 -35.40 12.12 4.33
C TYR A 185 -35.17 12.78 2.96
N GLY A 186 -35.02 14.10 2.91
CA GLY A 186 -34.65 14.84 1.70
C GLY A 186 -33.34 14.32 1.07
N CYS A 187 -32.31 14.07 1.89
CA CYS A 187 -31.07 13.44 1.43
C CYS A 187 -31.31 12.00 0.96
N VAL A 188 -31.96 11.20 1.81
CA VAL A 188 -32.16 9.77 1.61
C VAL A 188 -32.98 9.45 0.36
N SER A 189 -34.01 10.23 0.10
CA SER A 189 -34.89 10.06 -1.06
C SER A 189 -34.25 10.48 -2.39
N ASN A 190 -33.16 11.24 -2.35
CA ASN A 190 -32.44 11.71 -3.53
C ASN A 190 -31.22 10.85 -3.91
N MET A 191 -30.90 9.82 -3.12
CA MET A 191 -29.79 8.90 -3.39
C MET A 191 -30.29 7.51 -3.78
N GLU A 192 -29.62 6.89 -4.76
CA GLU A 192 -29.95 5.54 -5.23
C GLU A 192 -29.66 4.48 -4.16
N LYS A 193 -30.42 3.38 -4.20
CA LYS A 193 -30.33 2.29 -3.23
C LYS A 193 -29.36 1.22 -3.73
N ASP A 194 -28.16 1.17 -3.16
CA ASP A 194 -27.10 0.25 -3.61
C ASP A 194 -26.63 -0.70 -2.52
N LYS A 195 -26.11 -1.85 -2.93
CA LYS A 195 -25.42 -2.78 -2.03
C LYS A 195 -23.96 -2.37 -1.95
N LEU A 196 -23.47 -2.09 -0.76
CA LEU A 196 -22.05 -1.81 -0.56
C LEU A 196 -21.29 -3.13 -0.47
N GLU A 197 -20.15 -3.16 -1.13
CA GLU A 197 -19.15 -4.22 -1.02
C GLU A 197 -17.91 -3.68 -0.33
N ILE A 198 -17.53 -4.35 0.77
CA ILE A 198 -16.31 -4.05 1.52
C ILE A 198 -15.50 -5.35 1.60
N LYS A 199 -14.38 -5.39 0.88
CA LYS A 199 -13.46 -6.53 0.86
C LYS A 199 -12.80 -6.71 2.23
N ASP A 200 -12.50 -7.95 2.59
CA ASP A 200 -11.86 -8.30 3.88
C ASP A 200 -10.56 -7.53 4.09
N GLU A 201 -9.69 -7.52 3.09
CA GLU A 201 -8.41 -6.81 3.13
C GLU A 201 -8.57 -5.32 3.43
N GLN A 202 -9.52 -4.65 2.75
CA GLN A 202 -9.79 -3.23 2.96
C GLN A 202 -10.41 -2.97 4.33
N PHE A 203 -11.29 -3.85 4.79
CA PHE A 203 -11.93 -3.77 6.09
C PHE A 203 -10.89 -3.87 7.22
N PHE A 204 -10.01 -4.87 7.16
CA PHE A 204 -8.98 -5.09 8.19
C PHE A 204 -7.89 -4.01 8.22
N LEU A 205 -7.55 -3.40 7.08
CA LEU A 205 -6.57 -2.31 7.03
C LEU A 205 -7.11 -1.01 7.64
N LYS A 206 -8.41 -0.73 7.46
CA LYS A 206 -9.03 0.54 7.82
C LYS A 206 -9.55 0.56 9.26
N PHE A 207 -10.00 -0.58 9.76
CA PHE A 207 -10.36 -0.67 11.17
C PHE A 207 -9.11 -0.85 12.00
N ASN A 208 -8.93 0.03 13.00
CA ASN A 208 -8.08 -0.21 14.16
C ASN A 208 -8.62 -1.37 15.02
N VAL A 209 -9.01 -2.50 14.40
CA VAL A 209 -9.41 -3.76 15.07
C VAL A 209 -8.31 -4.29 16.00
N TYR A 210 -7.12 -3.71 15.90
CA TYR A 210 -5.96 -4.15 16.59
C TYR A 210 -5.82 -3.54 17.99
N GLN A 211 -6.13 -4.33 19.02
CA GLN A 211 -5.55 -4.13 20.34
C GLN A 211 -4.19 -4.82 20.40
N MET A 212 -3.14 -4.04 20.13
CA MET A 212 -1.76 -4.49 20.19
C MET A 212 -1.44 -5.02 21.59
N LYS A 213 -1.28 -6.34 21.76
CA LYS A 213 -0.74 -6.93 23.00
C LYS A 213 0.56 -6.18 23.33
N SER A 214 0.76 -5.83 24.60
CA SER A 214 1.91 -5.00 25.04
C SER A 214 3.25 -5.52 24.52
N ASN A 215 3.44 -6.84 24.52
CA ASN A 215 4.66 -7.51 24.05
C ASN A 215 4.89 -7.35 22.54
N LEU A 216 3.80 -7.36 21.76
CA LEU A 216 3.85 -7.17 20.31
C LEU A 216 4.12 -5.70 19.96
N LYS A 217 3.57 -4.76 20.74
CA LYS A 217 3.87 -3.32 20.63
C LYS A 217 5.34 -3.02 20.84
N VAL A 218 5.95 -3.62 21.86
CA VAL A 218 7.38 -3.46 22.14
C VAL A 218 8.21 -3.99 20.97
N SER A 219 7.91 -5.19 20.49
CA SER A 219 8.65 -5.80 19.37
C SER A 219 8.48 -5.04 18.06
N TYR A 220 7.30 -4.48 17.80
CA TYR A 220 7.05 -3.64 16.63
C TYR A 220 7.83 -2.33 16.70
N ASN A 221 7.82 -1.65 17.85
CA ASN A 221 8.62 -0.43 18.04
C ASN A 221 10.12 -0.72 17.87
N GLU A 222 10.58 -1.90 18.32
CA GLU A 222 11.96 -2.34 18.11
C GLU A 222 12.27 -2.55 16.62
N TYR A 223 11.37 -3.23 15.88
CA TYR A 223 11.46 -3.40 14.43
C TYR A 223 11.54 -2.05 13.72
N GLN A 224 10.63 -1.12 14.02
CA GLN A 224 10.60 0.21 13.40
C GLN A 224 11.89 0.98 13.64
N ARG A 225 12.43 0.94 14.87
CA ARG A 225 13.71 1.58 15.18
C ARG A 225 14.86 0.98 14.38
N LYS A 226 14.94 -0.34 14.27
CA LYS A 226 15.97 -1.04 13.48
C LYS A 226 15.85 -0.69 11.99
N ALA A 227 14.65 -0.74 11.43
CA ALA A 227 14.38 -0.40 10.03
C ALA A 227 14.77 1.06 9.69
N ILE A 228 14.44 2.01 10.56
CA ILE A 228 14.81 3.43 10.38
C ILE A 228 16.33 3.59 10.45
N LEU A 229 16.98 2.97 11.43
CA LEU A 229 18.44 3.04 11.57
C LEU A 229 19.14 2.45 10.34
N LEU A 230 18.65 1.30 9.85
CA LEU A 230 19.16 0.63 8.66
C LEU A 230 19.01 1.51 7.42
N SER A 231 17.80 2.01 7.18
CA SER A 231 17.53 2.90 6.05
C SER A 231 18.42 4.14 6.09
N LYS A 232 18.70 4.69 7.27
CA LYS A 232 19.58 5.85 7.44
C LYS A 232 21.03 5.48 7.11
N GLU A 233 21.54 4.39 7.67
CA GLU A 233 22.91 3.88 7.43
C GLU A 233 23.17 3.67 5.93
N TYR A 234 22.24 3.01 5.23
CA TYR A 234 22.35 2.75 3.80
C TYR A 234 22.24 4.02 2.95
N THR A 235 21.38 4.96 3.35
CA THR A 235 21.25 6.25 2.66
C THR A 235 22.52 7.09 2.81
N GLU A 236 23.12 7.11 4.01
CA GLU A 236 24.41 7.79 4.23
C GLU A 236 25.54 7.14 3.43
N PHE A 237 25.55 5.81 3.33
CA PHE A 237 26.53 5.08 2.54
C PHE A 237 26.47 5.46 1.06
N ILE A 238 25.31 5.35 0.38
CA ILE A 238 25.20 5.66 -1.05
C ILE A 238 25.60 7.10 -1.38
N LEU A 239 25.35 8.05 -0.46
CA LEU A 239 25.74 9.45 -0.62
C LEU A 239 27.26 9.68 -0.41
N SER A 240 27.92 8.80 0.36
CA SER A 240 29.36 8.86 0.64
C SER A 240 30.22 8.14 -0.39
N VAL A 241 29.63 7.35 -1.30
CA VAL A 241 30.36 6.57 -2.30
C VAL A 241 31.15 7.49 -3.23
N GLN A 242 32.48 7.36 -3.20
CA GLN A 242 33.41 8.01 -4.14
C GLN A 242 34.09 6.94 -5.00
N CYS A 243 33.98 7.06 -6.32
CA CYS A 243 34.54 6.13 -7.29
C CYS A 243 35.26 6.89 -8.41
N GLN A 244 36.26 6.25 -9.01
CA GLN A 244 37.00 6.81 -10.15
C GLN A 244 36.22 6.69 -11.47
N SER A 245 35.33 5.70 -11.58
CA SER A 245 34.51 5.44 -12.76
C SER A 245 33.02 5.52 -12.41
N VAL A 246 32.20 5.92 -13.39
CA VAL A 246 30.73 5.98 -13.25
C VAL A 246 30.16 4.55 -13.17
N GLU A 247 30.81 3.61 -13.84
CA GLU A 247 30.47 2.19 -13.85
C GLU A 247 30.62 1.56 -12.46
N ASP A 248 31.73 1.83 -11.76
CA ASP A 248 31.94 1.36 -10.38
C ASP A 248 30.89 1.94 -9.44
N LYS A 249 30.56 3.23 -9.60
CA LYS A 249 29.54 3.91 -8.79
C LYS A 249 28.17 3.26 -8.97
N ASP A 250 27.76 3.00 -10.21
CA ASP A 250 26.49 2.35 -10.52
C ASP A 250 26.40 0.95 -9.91
N GLU A 251 27.45 0.14 -10.03
CA GLU A 251 27.51 -1.22 -9.47
C GLU A 251 27.43 -1.22 -7.95
N ILE A 252 28.12 -0.29 -7.29
CA ILE A 252 28.06 -0.17 -5.83
C ILE A 252 26.66 0.23 -5.37
N ILE A 253 26.00 1.17 -6.06
CA ILE A 253 24.62 1.57 -5.72
C ILE A 253 23.65 0.40 -5.93
N HIS A 254 23.75 -0.31 -7.06
CA HIS A 254 22.90 -1.49 -7.33
C HIS A 254 23.10 -2.57 -6.28
N MET A 255 24.35 -2.91 -5.94
CA MET A 255 24.67 -3.85 -4.87
C MET A 255 24.08 -3.38 -3.54
N THR A 256 24.18 -2.09 -3.22
CA THR A 256 23.63 -1.53 -1.99
C THR A 256 22.11 -1.69 -1.92
N ILE A 257 21.39 -1.52 -3.03
CA ILE A 257 19.94 -1.79 -3.12
C ILE A 257 19.62 -3.26 -2.81
N VAL A 258 20.39 -4.19 -3.38
CA VAL A 258 20.19 -5.63 -3.17
C VAL A 258 20.43 -5.99 -1.70
N TYR A 259 21.56 -5.54 -1.13
CA TYR A 259 21.91 -5.79 0.28
C TYR A 259 20.89 -5.18 1.24
N PHE A 260 20.42 -3.96 0.97
CA PHE A 260 19.40 -3.32 1.79
C PHE A 260 18.11 -4.14 1.84
N LYS A 261 17.64 -4.61 0.68
CA LYS A 261 16.43 -5.46 0.59
C LYS A 261 16.60 -6.77 1.35
N ASP A 262 17.77 -7.38 1.26
CA ASP A 262 18.08 -8.63 1.97
C ASP A 262 18.14 -8.46 3.50
N GLU A 263 18.78 -7.38 3.99
CA GLU A 263 18.80 -7.08 5.42
C GLU A 263 17.41 -6.70 5.96
N MET A 264 16.59 -5.98 5.18
CA MET A 264 15.19 -5.69 5.55
C MET A 264 14.33 -6.98 5.59
N GLU A 265 14.50 -7.89 4.63
CA GLU A 265 13.80 -9.18 4.64
C GLU A 265 14.27 -10.06 5.82
N THR A 266 15.56 -10.03 6.13
CA THR A 266 16.11 -10.70 7.32
C THR A 266 15.46 -10.17 8.59
N LEU A 267 15.38 -8.85 8.75
CA LEU A 267 14.73 -8.19 9.89
C LEU A 267 13.24 -8.58 10.01
N LEU A 268 12.53 -8.63 8.88
CA LEU A 268 11.14 -9.08 8.83
C LEU A 268 11.02 -10.57 9.19
N SER A 269 11.92 -11.41 8.72
CA SER A 269 11.94 -12.85 9.02
C SER A 269 12.20 -13.14 10.50
N GLU A 270 13.09 -12.37 11.15
CA GLU A 270 13.34 -12.46 12.59
C GLU A 270 12.08 -12.12 13.38
N PHE A 271 11.39 -11.06 12.95
CA PHE A 271 10.11 -10.67 13.53
C PHE A 271 9.06 -11.79 13.38
N ARG A 272 8.94 -12.40 12.20
CA ARG A 272 8.04 -13.54 11.97
C ARG A 272 8.39 -14.73 12.85
N LYS A 273 9.67 -15.10 12.96
CA LYS A 273 10.12 -16.23 13.79
C LYS A 273 9.79 -16.02 15.27
N LYS A 274 9.97 -14.79 15.77
CA LYS A 274 9.76 -14.46 17.19
C LYS A 274 8.31 -14.63 17.63
N HIS A 275 7.35 -14.40 16.75
CA HIS A 275 5.91 -14.43 17.06
C HIS A 275 5.13 -15.40 16.16
N GLY A 276 5.82 -16.33 15.49
CA GLY A 276 5.22 -17.26 14.53
C GLY A 276 4.19 -18.20 15.15
N GLN A 277 4.30 -18.46 16.46
CA GLN A 277 3.33 -19.26 17.22
C GLN A 277 2.04 -18.48 17.54
N ASP A 278 2.08 -17.15 17.54
CA ASP A 278 0.91 -16.28 17.71
C ASP A 278 0.11 -16.10 16.40
N MET A 279 0.61 -16.61 15.27
CA MET A 279 0.00 -16.52 13.93
C MET A 279 -1.34 -17.27 13.78
N VAL A 280 -1.80 -18.00 14.81
CA VAL A 280 -3.09 -18.70 14.79
C VAL A 280 -4.26 -17.74 15.05
N GLU A 281 -4.01 -16.58 15.67
CA GLU A 281 -5.01 -15.52 15.83
C GLU A 281 -5.12 -14.69 14.53
N LEU A 282 -6.32 -14.62 13.94
CA LEU A 282 -6.64 -13.79 12.74
C LEU A 282 -6.14 -12.33 12.86
N ASP A 283 -6.09 -11.79 14.08
CA ASP A 283 -5.60 -10.45 14.40
C ASP A 283 -4.08 -10.29 14.14
N TYR A 284 -3.30 -11.38 14.25
CA TYR A 284 -1.87 -11.39 14.00
C TYR A 284 -1.55 -11.43 12.49
N TYR A 285 -2.38 -12.11 11.70
CA TYR A 285 -2.23 -12.19 10.24
C TYR A 285 -2.36 -10.82 9.57
N VAL A 286 -3.41 -10.05 9.93
CA VAL A 286 -3.63 -8.69 9.42
C VAL A 286 -2.46 -7.77 9.74
N PHE A 287 -1.94 -7.87 10.97
CA PHE A 287 -0.79 -7.09 11.40
C PHE A 287 0.47 -7.43 10.60
N ILE A 288 0.73 -8.71 10.32
CA ILE A 288 1.85 -9.12 9.45
C ILE A 288 1.71 -8.55 8.05
N VAL A 289 0.51 -8.59 7.45
CA VAL A 289 0.28 -7.99 6.12
C VAL A 289 0.54 -6.48 6.13
N LYS A 290 0.14 -5.78 7.20
CA LYS A 290 0.44 -4.35 7.37
C LYS A 290 1.95 -4.11 7.48
N LEU A 291 2.64 -4.90 8.29
CA LEU A 291 4.09 -4.84 8.49
C LEU A 291 4.85 -5.11 7.18
N GLU A 292 4.42 -6.10 6.40
CA GLU A 292 4.96 -6.41 5.07
C GLU A 292 4.81 -5.22 4.11
N LYS A 293 3.63 -4.59 4.08
CA LYS A 293 3.40 -3.39 3.26
C LYS A 293 4.30 -2.22 3.66
N GLU A 294 4.47 -2.00 4.96
CA GLU A 294 5.40 -0.99 5.46
C GLU A 294 6.85 -1.33 5.11
N ASN A 295 7.25 -2.61 5.19
CA ASN A 295 8.58 -3.07 4.79
C ASN A 295 8.86 -2.81 3.30
N VAL A 296 7.90 -3.16 2.44
CA VAL A 296 7.97 -2.89 1.00
C VAL A 296 8.09 -1.39 0.73
N LYS A 297 7.28 -0.57 1.41
CA LYS A 297 7.35 0.89 1.27
C LYS A 297 8.74 1.44 1.64
N ILE A 298 9.34 0.96 2.73
CA ILE A 298 10.70 1.38 3.13
C ILE A 298 11.73 1.00 2.06
N CYS A 299 11.59 -0.19 1.47
CA CYS A 299 12.44 -0.64 0.38
C CYS A 299 12.30 0.23 -0.87
N ASP A 300 11.05 0.54 -1.24
CA ASP A 300 10.75 1.39 -2.40
C ASP A 300 11.24 2.83 -2.19
N ASP A 301 10.99 3.41 -1.01
CA ASP A 301 11.49 4.74 -0.64
C ASP A 301 13.03 4.82 -0.72
N PHE A 302 13.73 3.74 -0.36
CA PHE A 302 15.19 3.67 -0.49
C PHE A 302 15.63 3.61 -1.96
N VAL A 303 14.96 2.79 -2.77
CA VAL A 303 15.22 2.68 -4.21
C VAL A 303 14.98 4.01 -4.91
N GLU A 304 13.90 4.73 -4.59
CA GLU A 304 13.59 6.05 -5.15
C GLU A 304 14.67 7.09 -4.83
N ARG A 305 15.35 6.96 -3.68
CA ARG A 305 16.51 7.80 -3.34
C ARG A 305 17.79 7.37 -4.06
N ALA A 306 17.96 6.07 -4.32
CA ALA A 306 19.18 5.52 -4.90
C ALA A 306 19.24 5.65 -6.42
N VAL A 307 18.15 5.38 -7.14
CA VAL A 307 18.09 5.41 -8.61
C VAL A 307 18.55 6.74 -9.23
N PRO A 308 18.17 7.93 -8.71
CA PRO A 308 18.64 9.20 -9.26
C PRO A 308 20.16 9.42 -9.17
N LEU A 309 20.87 8.65 -8.35
CA LEU A 309 22.33 8.74 -8.21
C LEU A 309 23.09 7.92 -9.26
N MET A 310 22.37 7.09 -10.03
CA MET A 310 22.90 6.20 -11.06
C MET A 310 22.85 6.84 -12.45
N SER A 311 23.71 6.36 -13.35
CA SER A 311 23.78 6.85 -14.73
C SER A 311 22.68 6.29 -15.66
N TYR A 312 21.96 5.26 -15.19
CA TYR A 312 20.90 4.59 -15.95
C TYR A 312 19.79 4.10 -15.03
N ASN A 313 18.60 3.89 -15.60
CA ASN A 313 17.43 3.43 -14.85
C ASN A 313 17.42 1.90 -14.74
N LEU A 314 17.55 1.37 -13.52
CA LEU A 314 17.49 -0.06 -13.21
C LEU A 314 16.18 -0.76 -13.59
N PHE A 315 15.09 0.01 -13.72
CA PHE A 315 13.75 -0.53 -14.01
C PHE A 315 13.33 -0.33 -15.47
N ASP A 316 14.18 0.29 -16.29
CA ASP A 316 13.93 0.41 -17.72
C ASP A 316 14.23 -0.92 -18.42
N ASN A 317 13.18 -1.71 -18.67
CA ASN A 317 13.25 -2.97 -19.38
C ASN A 317 13.61 -2.83 -20.88
N LYS A 318 13.79 -1.60 -21.38
CA LYS A 318 14.30 -1.31 -22.73
C LYS A 318 15.78 -0.94 -22.73
N ASP A 319 16.40 -0.75 -21.56
CA ASP A 319 17.83 -0.48 -21.45
C ASP A 319 18.61 -1.78 -21.66
N PRO A 320 19.54 -1.85 -22.65
CA PRO A 320 20.37 -3.04 -22.86
C PRO A 320 21.17 -3.44 -21.62
N ARG A 321 21.50 -2.50 -20.73
CA ARG A 321 22.21 -2.76 -19.47
C ARG A 321 21.39 -3.63 -18.50
N ASN A 322 20.05 -3.60 -18.59
CA ASN A 322 19.15 -4.44 -17.79
C ASN A 322 18.79 -5.77 -18.47
N LEU A 323 18.93 -5.83 -19.79
CA LEU A 323 18.55 -6.98 -20.61
C LEU A 323 19.68 -7.98 -20.82
N ILE A 324 20.95 -7.60 -20.60
CA ILE A 324 22.09 -8.46 -20.91
C ILE A 324 22.92 -8.70 -19.65
N LYS A 325 23.04 -9.96 -19.26
CA LYS A 325 23.79 -10.37 -18.06
C LYS A 325 24.66 -11.60 -18.34
N ARG A 326 25.73 -11.79 -17.57
CA ARG A 326 26.58 -12.99 -17.63
C ARG A 326 26.16 -14.02 -16.58
N CYS A 327 26.18 -15.29 -16.93
CA CYS A 327 25.98 -16.36 -15.96
C CYS A 327 27.18 -16.42 -14.99
N PRO A 328 26.97 -16.36 -13.66
CA PRO A 328 28.06 -16.28 -12.68
C PRO A 328 28.91 -17.57 -12.60
N TYR A 329 28.43 -18.67 -13.19
CA TYR A 329 29.09 -19.98 -13.11
C TYR A 329 29.86 -20.37 -14.37
N CYS A 330 29.35 -20.01 -15.55
CA CYS A 330 29.94 -20.41 -16.83
C CYS A 330 30.29 -19.25 -17.75
N GLN A 331 30.01 -18.02 -17.33
CA GLN A 331 30.36 -16.77 -18.00
C GLN A 331 29.73 -16.53 -19.38
N LEU A 332 28.82 -17.40 -19.80
CA LEU A 332 27.99 -17.19 -20.98
C LEU A 332 27.10 -15.94 -20.82
N ILE A 333 27.03 -15.15 -21.89
CA ILE A 333 26.20 -13.95 -21.97
C ILE A 333 24.77 -14.36 -22.32
N TRP A 334 23.81 -13.89 -21.53
CA TRP A 334 22.40 -14.13 -21.70
C TRP A 334 21.67 -12.83 -22.00
N PHE A 335 20.70 -12.90 -22.91
CA PHE A 335 19.74 -11.85 -23.21
C PHE A 335 18.41 -12.21 -22.54
N LYS A 336 17.83 -11.27 -21.79
CA LYS A 336 16.48 -11.40 -21.24
C LYS A 336 15.50 -11.28 -22.41
N THR A 337 14.78 -12.37 -22.68
CA THR A 337 13.88 -12.49 -23.84
C THR A 337 12.45 -12.20 -23.43
N GLU A 338 11.98 -12.89 -22.39
CA GLU A 338 10.70 -12.71 -21.71
C GLU A 338 10.85 -13.20 -20.26
N GLY A 339 10.03 -12.72 -19.33
CA GLY A 339 9.94 -13.25 -17.96
C GLY A 339 10.36 -12.32 -16.81
N CYS A 340 10.12 -12.81 -15.59
CA CYS A 340 10.36 -12.13 -14.32
C CYS A 340 11.87 -12.05 -13.98
N ASP A 341 12.29 -11.04 -13.23
CA ASP A 341 13.65 -10.88 -12.70
C ASP A 341 14.03 -11.89 -11.59
N GLY A 342 13.23 -12.94 -11.40
CA GLY A 342 13.40 -13.96 -10.37
C GLY A 342 14.45 -15.03 -10.70
N THR A 343 14.32 -16.18 -10.04
CA THR A 343 15.20 -17.33 -10.24
C THR A 343 15.07 -17.88 -11.65
N THR A 344 16.18 -17.94 -12.38
CA THR A 344 16.27 -18.52 -13.71
C THR A 344 17.36 -19.60 -13.74
N THR A 345 17.34 -20.44 -14.77
CA THR A 345 18.32 -21.53 -14.95
C THR A 345 19.18 -21.25 -16.17
N CYS A 346 20.51 -21.33 -16.01
CA CYS A 346 21.44 -21.22 -17.13
C CYS A 346 21.14 -22.27 -18.21
N GLY A 347 20.86 -21.83 -19.43
CA GLY A 347 20.52 -22.74 -20.54
C GLY A 347 19.04 -23.11 -20.64
N ASN A 348 18.16 -22.38 -19.97
CA ASN A 348 16.71 -22.54 -20.04
C ASN A 348 16.05 -21.78 -21.21
N SER A 349 16.80 -21.48 -22.27
CA SER A 349 16.27 -20.87 -23.49
C SER A 349 16.69 -21.69 -24.70
N ASP A 350 15.89 -21.64 -25.78
CA ASP A 350 16.11 -22.38 -27.03
C ASP A 350 17.33 -21.92 -27.85
N PHE A 351 18.27 -21.16 -27.26
CA PHE A 351 19.33 -20.47 -28.00
C PHE A 351 20.75 -20.76 -27.50
N LYS A 352 21.69 -20.72 -28.45
CA LYS A 352 23.13 -20.93 -28.27
C LYS A 352 23.82 -19.60 -27.94
N SER A 353 24.54 -19.53 -26.83
CA SER A 353 25.37 -18.39 -26.41
C SER A 353 26.86 -18.71 -26.54
N ASN A 354 27.70 -17.74 -26.93
CA ASN A 354 29.16 -17.88 -26.98
C ASN A 354 29.86 -17.29 -25.75
N ASN A 355 31.03 -17.85 -25.43
CA ASN A 355 32.00 -17.27 -24.52
C ASN A 355 32.74 -16.13 -25.24
N ILE A 356 32.29 -14.89 -25.08
CA ILE A 356 33.19 -13.76 -25.39
C ILE A 356 34.26 -13.73 -24.30
N ASN A 357 35.52 -13.61 -24.74
CA ASN A 357 36.77 -13.47 -23.98
C ASN A 357 36.61 -13.35 -22.45
N LYS A 358 37.40 -14.15 -21.73
CA LYS A 358 37.61 -14.07 -20.26
C LYS A 358 38.10 -12.67 -19.86
N LYS A 359 37.21 -11.67 -19.89
CA LYS A 359 37.41 -10.44 -19.17
C LYS A 359 37.23 -10.76 -17.69
N VAL A 360 38.17 -10.27 -16.90
CA VAL A 360 38.19 -10.45 -15.46
C VAL A 360 36.90 -9.91 -14.89
N LEU A 361 36.10 -10.80 -14.30
CA LEU A 361 34.88 -10.38 -13.64
C LEU A 361 35.24 -9.78 -12.30
N TRP A 362 34.74 -8.57 -12.10
CA TRP A 362 34.82 -7.87 -10.84
C TRP A 362 33.60 -8.23 -10.01
N LYS A 363 33.86 -8.80 -8.84
CA LYS A 363 32.87 -9.02 -7.81
C LYS A 363 33.01 -7.89 -6.80
N TYR A 364 31.93 -7.17 -6.59
CA TYR A 364 31.82 -6.19 -5.52
C TYR A 364 31.27 -6.89 -4.28
N LYS A 365 31.91 -6.70 -3.14
CA LYS A 365 31.46 -7.23 -1.85
C LYS A 365 31.29 -6.07 -0.88
N MET A 366 30.18 -6.04 -0.16
CA MET A 366 30.02 -5.16 1.02
C MET A 366 30.49 -5.87 2.28
N ARG A 367 31.22 -5.16 3.14
CA ARG A 367 31.57 -5.60 4.50
C ARG A 367 31.37 -4.46 5.49
N ARG A 368 30.98 -4.79 6.71
CA ARG A 368 31.02 -3.86 7.84
C ARG A 368 32.36 -3.99 8.55
N ILE A 369 33.21 -2.96 8.49
CA ILE A 369 34.50 -2.92 9.19
C ILE A 369 34.44 -1.78 10.21
N GLY A 370 34.56 -2.12 11.50
CA GLY A 370 34.47 -1.13 12.60
C GLY A 370 33.11 -0.42 12.70
N GLY A 371 32.03 -1.07 12.30
CA GLY A 371 30.68 -0.49 12.31
C GLY A 371 30.37 0.47 11.15
N LYS A 372 31.26 0.59 10.16
CA LYS A 372 31.02 1.36 8.92
C LYS A 372 30.96 0.42 7.72
N MET A 373 30.02 0.69 6.81
CA MET A 373 29.93 -0.04 5.55
C MET A 373 31.10 0.35 4.63
N GLN A 374 31.77 -0.67 4.10
CA GLN A 374 32.86 -0.55 3.14
C GLN A 374 32.61 -1.54 1.99
N TRP A 375 33.09 -1.19 0.80
CA TRP A 375 33.02 -2.05 -0.36
C TRP A 375 34.42 -2.48 -0.80
N GLU A 376 34.52 -3.67 -1.36
CA GLU A 376 35.74 -4.26 -1.91
C GLU A 376 35.45 -4.73 -3.33
N LYS A 377 36.36 -4.43 -4.28
CA LYS A 377 36.31 -4.91 -5.66
C LYS A 377 37.37 -6.00 -5.84
N THR A 378 36.95 -7.23 -6.09
CA THR A 378 37.84 -8.39 -6.25
C THR A 378 37.64 -9.05 -7.60
N SER A 379 38.71 -9.54 -8.23
CA SER A 379 38.63 -10.34 -9.45
C SER A 379 38.21 -11.78 -9.15
N MET A 380 37.30 -12.35 -9.94
CA MET A 380 36.86 -13.74 -9.82
C MET A 380 37.95 -14.79 -10.11
N GLU A 381 39.07 -14.41 -10.72
CA GLU A 381 40.17 -15.33 -11.02
C GLU A 381 40.99 -15.75 -9.79
N ASN A 382 40.85 -15.03 -8.67
CA ASN A 382 41.66 -15.22 -7.45
C ASN A 382 40.90 -15.91 -6.29
N GLU A 383 39.68 -16.42 -6.48
CA GLU A 383 38.99 -17.22 -5.44
C GLU A 383 39.53 -18.67 -5.43
N SER A 384 40.16 -19.10 -4.34
CA SER A 384 40.61 -20.47 -4.14
C SER A 384 39.40 -21.45 -4.07
N PRO A 385 39.57 -22.74 -4.44
CA PRO A 385 38.45 -23.68 -4.65
C PRO A 385 37.60 -23.99 -3.41
N GLU A 386 38.01 -23.54 -2.22
CA GLU A 386 37.52 -24.00 -0.92
C GLU A 386 36.33 -23.19 -0.37
N GLN A 387 35.91 -22.09 -1.01
CA GLN A 387 34.72 -21.32 -0.60
C GLN A 387 33.42 -21.76 -1.31
N LYS A 388 33.39 -22.96 -1.91
CA LYS A 388 32.17 -23.64 -2.35
C LYS A 388 31.62 -24.53 -1.23
N LEU A 389 31.00 -23.96 -0.21
CA LEU A 389 30.19 -24.71 0.78
C LEU A 389 28.72 -24.66 0.34
N GLU A 390 28.16 -25.83 -0.06
CA GLU A 390 27.13 -26.61 0.66
C GLU A 390 25.71 -26.03 0.39
N GLU A 391 24.70 -26.68 -0.20
CA GLU A 391 24.29 -28.09 -0.27
C GLU A 391 23.26 -28.36 -1.41
N THR A 392 23.26 -29.60 -1.94
CA THR A 392 22.15 -30.41 -2.54
C THR A 392 21.50 -30.07 -3.91
N PRO A 393 20.80 -31.03 -4.58
CA PRO A 393 20.87 -32.50 -4.57
C PRO A 393 21.36 -33.10 -5.92
N LYS A 394 21.89 -34.33 -5.88
CA LYS A 394 22.18 -35.13 -7.09
C LYS A 394 20.86 -35.55 -7.75
N TYR A 395 20.51 -34.95 -8.89
CA TYR A 395 19.42 -35.45 -9.73
C TYR A 395 19.98 -36.21 -10.94
N GLN A 396 19.50 -37.44 -11.12
CA GLN A 396 19.77 -38.27 -12.29
C GLN A 396 18.88 -37.86 -13.47
N ASN A 397 19.54 -37.74 -14.63
CA ASN A 397 19.14 -38.10 -16.00
C ASN A 397 17.77 -37.67 -16.56
N VAL A 398 17.77 -36.86 -17.64
CA VAL A 398 17.10 -37.20 -18.91
C VAL A 398 17.85 -36.53 -20.07
N ALA A 399 18.24 -37.32 -21.07
CA ALA A 399 18.74 -36.83 -22.36
C ALA A 399 17.56 -36.37 -23.24
N SER A 400 17.59 -35.11 -23.71
CA SER A 400 17.22 -34.69 -25.07
C SER A 400 17.16 -33.16 -25.18
N SER A 401 17.67 -32.66 -26.31
CA SER A 401 17.95 -31.27 -26.70
C SER A 401 19.23 -30.64 -26.11
N LYS A 402 20.09 -30.14 -27.00
CA LYS A 402 21.38 -29.48 -26.71
C LYS A 402 21.14 -28.20 -25.88
N ARG A 403 21.04 -28.31 -24.56
CA ARG A 403 21.03 -27.15 -23.67
C ARG A 403 22.43 -26.54 -23.64
N VAL A 404 22.58 -25.30 -24.13
CA VAL A 404 23.83 -24.54 -24.02
C VAL A 404 23.80 -23.78 -22.69
N GLY A 405 24.71 -24.12 -21.78
CA GLY A 405 24.74 -23.56 -20.42
C GLY A 405 25.17 -24.57 -19.37
N CYS A 406 25.44 -24.09 -18.15
CA CYS A 406 25.84 -24.97 -17.04
C CYS A 406 24.67 -25.58 -16.26
N GLY A 407 23.42 -25.24 -16.59
CA GLY A 407 22.23 -25.77 -15.90
C GLY A 407 22.02 -25.28 -14.47
N LYS A 408 22.87 -24.39 -13.95
CA LYS A 408 22.73 -23.86 -12.58
C LYS A 408 21.70 -22.73 -12.49
N GLN A 409 21.03 -22.67 -11.36
CA GLN A 409 20.07 -21.62 -11.05
C GLN A 409 20.76 -20.38 -10.48
N PHE A 410 20.26 -19.21 -10.86
CA PHE A 410 20.67 -17.91 -10.30
C PHE A 410 19.50 -16.93 -10.41
N LYS A 411 19.48 -15.89 -9.57
CA LYS A 411 18.45 -14.85 -9.60
C LYS A 411 18.86 -13.72 -10.54
N TRP A 412 18.03 -13.41 -11.54
CA TRP A 412 18.41 -12.47 -12.61
C TRP A 412 18.60 -11.05 -12.07
N SER A 413 17.73 -10.57 -11.17
CA SER A 413 17.83 -9.23 -10.56
C SER A 413 19.17 -8.98 -9.88
N ASP A 414 19.78 -10.02 -9.33
CA ASP A 414 20.93 -9.92 -8.43
C ASP A 414 22.26 -9.90 -9.21
N LEU A 415 22.21 -10.20 -10.51
CA LEU A 415 23.38 -10.16 -11.37
C LEU A 415 23.75 -8.73 -11.77
N PRO A 416 25.04 -8.37 -11.76
CA PRO A 416 25.53 -7.07 -12.22
C PRO A 416 25.27 -6.89 -13.72
N LYS A 417 25.31 -5.64 -14.20
CA LYS A 417 25.28 -5.39 -15.65
C LYS A 417 26.62 -5.83 -16.26
N ILE A 418 26.63 -6.08 -17.55
CA ILE A 418 27.87 -6.22 -18.29
C ILE A 418 28.45 -4.84 -18.64
N GLU A 419 29.75 -4.78 -18.88
CA GLU A 419 30.45 -3.55 -19.27
C GLU A 419 29.81 -2.90 -20.51
N ASP A 420 29.67 -1.57 -20.49
CA ASP A 420 29.06 -0.81 -21.59
C ASP A 420 29.80 -1.06 -22.92
N ASP A 421 31.14 -1.13 -22.92
CA ASP A 421 31.94 -1.45 -24.11
C ASP A 421 31.55 -2.80 -24.74
N LEU A 422 31.27 -3.79 -23.90
CA LEU A 422 30.82 -5.10 -24.37
C LEU A 422 29.42 -4.98 -24.98
N ILE A 423 28.51 -4.23 -24.38
CA ILE A 423 27.18 -3.96 -24.96
C ILE A 423 27.32 -3.30 -26.34
N LEU A 424 28.18 -2.29 -26.46
CA LEU A 424 28.44 -1.60 -27.72
C LEU A 424 29.00 -2.56 -28.79
N GLU A 425 29.92 -3.45 -28.40
CA GLU A 425 30.46 -4.50 -29.26
C GLU A 425 29.38 -5.50 -29.69
N LEU A 426 28.55 -5.98 -28.75
CA LEU A 426 27.45 -6.91 -28.99
C LEU A 426 26.46 -6.36 -30.03
N PHE A 427 26.07 -5.09 -29.89
CA PHE A 427 25.12 -4.45 -30.80
C PHE A 427 25.77 -3.82 -32.04
N LYS A 428 27.11 -3.80 -32.13
CA LYS A 428 27.87 -3.10 -33.17
C LYS A 428 27.48 -1.61 -33.30
N VAL A 429 27.30 -0.94 -32.18
CA VAL A 429 26.91 0.49 -32.12
C VAL A 429 27.97 1.33 -31.41
N LYS A 430 27.89 2.66 -31.54
CA LYS A 430 28.86 3.58 -30.91
C LYS A 430 28.37 4.13 -29.57
N THR A 431 27.07 4.12 -29.32
CA THR A 431 26.49 4.63 -28.07
C THR A 431 25.38 3.71 -27.54
N ILE A 432 25.17 3.74 -26.22
CA ILE A 432 24.13 2.94 -25.58
C ILE A 432 22.72 3.39 -26.02
N ASP A 433 22.53 4.67 -26.33
CA ASP A 433 21.26 5.16 -26.87
C ASP A 433 20.92 4.56 -28.23
N GLN A 434 21.92 4.32 -29.08
CA GLN A 434 21.72 3.60 -30.35
C GLN A 434 21.28 2.15 -30.10
N ALA A 435 21.89 1.46 -29.13
CA ALA A 435 21.46 0.12 -28.72
C ALA A 435 20.01 0.12 -28.20
N LYS A 436 19.63 1.12 -27.38
CA LYS A 436 18.25 1.30 -26.90
C LYS A 436 17.26 1.49 -28.04
N GLN A 437 17.58 2.32 -29.03
CA GLN A 437 16.72 2.55 -30.20
C GLN A 437 16.52 1.28 -31.02
N LEU A 438 17.56 0.46 -31.20
CA LEU A 438 17.44 -0.85 -31.87
C LEU A 438 16.53 -1.81 -31.11
N ILE A 439 16.60 -1.81 -29.77
CA ILE A 439 15.72 -2.62 -28.92
C ILE A 439 14.26 -2.14 -29.07
N GLN A 440 14.03 -0.83 -29.02
CA GLN A 440 12.70 -0.23 -29.07
C GLN A 440 12.00 -0.36 -30.43
N ALA A 441 12.75 -0.41 -31.53
CA ALA A 441 12.21 -0.56 -32.88
C ALA A 441 11.63 -1.96 -33.18
N GLY A 442 11.64 -2.89 -32.21
CA GLY A 442 11.27 -4.30 -32.43
C GLY A 442 12.37 -5.11 -33.13
N ASN A 443 13.44 -4.44 -33.56
CA ASN A 443 14.63 -5.03 -34.15
C ASN A 443 15.54 -5.68 -33.11
N PHE A 444 15.13 -5.80 -31.83
CA PHE A 444 15.88 -6.53 -30.82
C PHE A 444 16.17 -7.98 -31.24
N ILE A 445 15.17 -8.63 -31.85
CA ILE A 445 15.31 -10.01 -32.36
C ILE A 445 16.29 -10.05 -33.53
N GLU A 446 16.30 -9.04 -34.39
CA GLU A 446 17.18 -8.96 -35.56
C GLU A 446 18.61 -8.55 -35.18
N ALA A 447 18.77 -7.60 -34.26
CA ALA A 447 20.06 -7.22 -33.67
C ALA A 447 20.68 -8.40 -32.90
N ARG A 448 19.86 -9.16 -32.17
CA ARG A 448 20.25 -10.41 -31.52
C ARG A 448 20.66 -11.49 -32.52
N ARG A 449 19.86 -11.74 -33.57
CA ARG A 449 20.21 -12.70 -34.64
C ARG A 449 21.46 -12.27 -35.41
N ASN A 450 21.62 -10.98 -35.68
CA ASN A 450 22.80 -10.44 -36.35
C ASN A 450 24.04 -10.54 -35.47
N TYR A 451 23.90 -10.34 -34.16
CA TYR A 451 24.97 -10.67 -33.21
C TYR A 451 25.31 -12.16 -33.31
N GLU A 452 24.34 -13.07 -33.14
CA GLU A 452 24.53 -14.53 -33.22
C GLU A 452 25.16 -15.01 -34.55
N ASN A 453 24.81 -14.39 -35.68
CA ASN A 453 25.32 -14.72 -37.02
C ASN A 453 26.73 -14.18 -37.30
N ASN A 454 27.15 -13.13 -36.60
CA ASN A 454 28.46 -12.49 -36.78
C ASN A 454 29.54 -13.04 -35.84
N ILE A 455 29.21 -14.02 -34.99
CA ILE A 455 30.19 -14.64 -34.10
C ILE A 455 30.91 -15.75 -34.85
N ASP A 456 32.24 -15.69 -34.85
CA ASP A 456 33.09 -16.70 -35.47
C ASP A 456 32.99 -18.02 -34.68
N TRP A 457 32.30 -19.02 -35.23
CA TRP A 457 32.03 -20.31 -34.58
C TRP A 457 33.26 -21.24 -34.51
N TYR A 458 34.39 -20.83 -35.09
CA TYR A 458 35.59 -21.68 -35.23
C TYR A 458 36.42 -21.88 -33.96
N PHE A 459 36.11 -21.20 -32.85
CA PHE A 459 36.85 -21.35 -31.59
C PHE A 459 36.31 -22.45 -30.64
N HIS A 460 35.33 -23.23 -31.06
CA HIS A 460 34.81 -24.35 -30.28
C HIS A 460 34.56 -25.59 -31.13
N ASN A 461 35.65 -26.28 -31.47
CA ASN A 461 35.72 -27.75 -31.48
C ASN A 461 36.87 -28.18 -30.57
#